data_AF-A0A6G3X3P4-F1
#
_entry.id   AF-A0A6G3X3P4-F1
#
_cell.length_a   1.000
_cell.length_b   1.000
_cell.length_c   1.000
_cell.angle_alpha   90.00
_cell.angle_beta   90.00
_cell.angle_gamma   90.00
#
_symmetry.space_group_name_H-M   'P 1'
#
loop_
_entity.id
_entity.type
_entity.pdbx_description
1 polymer ?
#
loop_
_entity_poly.entity_id
_entity_poly.type
_entity_poly.pdbx_seq_one_letter_code
_entity_poly.pdbx_strand_id
1 'polypeptide(L)'
;TRLLRHGFTDPSAAEQLLDLDALASVRSDPVLLEALGATADPDLALRGLVRIVEAEEEGERQVLLDTLVTAKPLRDRLLGVLGASEALGDHLARHPRDWQALVTYEAVDLHPGVAE
;
A
#
# COMPACT_ATOMS: atom_id res chain seq x y z
N THR A 1 13.87 -4.32 -16.73
CA THR A 1 12.43 -3.94 -16.79
C THR A 1 12.21 -2.70 -15.93
N ARG A 2 11.06 -2.00 -16.09
CA ARG A 2 10.72 -0.79 -15.31
C ARG A 2 10.79 -1.05 -13.80
N LEU A 3 10.36 -2.23 -13.35
CA LEU A 3 10.27 -2.61 -11.94
C LEU A 3 11.62 -2.74 -11.22
N LEU A 4 12.67 -3.25 -11.90
CA LEU A 4 14.02 -3.27 -11.32
C LEU A 4 14.50 -1.86 -10.92
N ARG A 5 14.11 -0.83 -11.68
CA ARG A 5 14.48 0.56 -11.39
C ARG A 5 13.72 1.12 -10.17
N HIS A 6 12.61 0.49 -9.80
CA HIS A 6 11.80 0.80 -8.62
C HIS A 6 12.13 -0.13 -7.44
N GLY A 7 13.21 -0.90 -7.50
CA GLY A 7 13.67 -1.70 -6.35
C GLY A 7 12.99 -3.05 -6.15
N PHE A 8 12.15 -3.50 -7.09
CA PHE A 8 11.63 -4.88 -7.07
C PHE A 8 12.75 -5.88 -7.31
N THR A 9 12.85 -6.86 -6.42
CA THR A 9 13.82 -7.96 -6.46
C THR A 9 13.34 -9.08 -7.38
N ASP A 10 12.02 -9.29 -7.47
CA ASP A 10 11.40 -10.24 -8.41
C ASP A 10 10.41 -9.51 -9.35
N PRO A 11 10.92 -8.92 -10.46
CA PRO A 11 10.08 -8.21 -11.42
C PRO A 11 9.00 -9.08 -12.05
N SER A 12 9.27 -10.37 -12.26
CA SER A 12 8.32 -11.26 -12.92
C SER A 12 7.16 -11.62 -12.01
N ALA A 13 7.42 -11.88 -10.73
CA ALA A 13 6.35 -12.05 -9.74
C ALA A 13 5.56 -10.75 -9.54
N ALA A 14 6.25 -9.60 -9.50
CA ALA A 14 5.59 -8.30 -9.37
C ALA A 14 4.68 -7.97 -10.57
N GLU A 15 5.11 -8.27 -11.81
CA GLU A 15 4.26 -8.13 -13.01
C GLU A 15 2.98 -8.98 -12.90
N GLN A 16 3.11 -10.24 -12.49
CA GLN A 16 1.96 -11.14 -12.32
C GLN A 16 0.94 -10.62 -11.29
N LEU A 17 1.43 -10.04 -10.19
CA LEU A 17 0.56 -9.45 -9.17
C LEU A 17 -0.12 -8.16 -9.67
N LEU A 18 0.59 -7.31 -10.42
CA LEU A 18 0.03 -6.09 -11.00
C LEU A 18 -1.01 -6.39 -12.09
N ASP A 19 -0.92 -7.53 -12.75
CA ASP A 19 -1.87 -7.95 -13.79
C ASP A 19 -3.20 -8.50 -13.24
N LEU A 20 -3.31 -8.74 -11.92
CA LEU A 20 -4.56 -9.17 -11.28
C LEU A 20 -5.70 -8.16 -11.53
N ASP A 21 -6.90 -8.67 -11.80
CA ASP A 21 -8.10 -7.83 -12.03
C ASP A 21 -8.41 -6.91 -10.86
N ALA A 22 -8.08 -7.36 -9.64
CA ALA A 22 -8.24 -6.60 -8.41
C ALA A 22 -7.45 -5.28 -8.41
N LEU A 23 -6.38 -5.15 -9.21
CA LEU A 23 -5.57 -3.93 -9.36
C LEU A 23 -5.77 -3.22 -10.72
N ALA A 24 -6.72 -3.67 -11.54
CA ALA A 24 -6.87 -3.20 -12.92
C ALA A 24 -7.00 -1.67 -13.07
N SER A 25 -7.62 -1.00 -12.09
CA SER A 25 -7.81 0.46 -12.09
C SER A 25 -6.51 1.26 -11.86
N VAL A 26 -5.52 0.69 -11.19
CA VAL A 26 -4.31 1.40 -10.74
C VAL A 26 -3.00 0.80 -11.23
N ARG A 27 -2.99 -0.40 -11.83
CA ARG A 27 -1.76 -1.10 -12.25
C ARG A 27 -0.86 -0.30 -13.20
N SER A 28 -1.45 0.58 -14.01
CA SER A 28 -0.75 1.45 -14.95
C SER A 28 -0.42 2.84 -14.37
N ASP A 29 -0.90 3.15 -13.17
CA ASP A 29 -0.73 4.46 -12.54
C ASP A 29 0.74 4.66 -12.13
N PRO A 30 1.42 5.71 -12.64
CA PRO A 30 2.81 5.98 -12.27
C PRO A 30 2.99 6.29 -10.78
N VAL A 31 1.99 6.90 -10.13
CA VAL A 31 2.03 7.27 -8.71
C VAL A 31 2.12 6.03 -7.84
N LEU A 32 1.38 4.96 -8.18
CA LEU A 32 1.44 3.70 -7.44
C LEU A 32 2.84 3.08 -7.53
N LEU A 33 3.41 2.99 -8.73
CA LEU A 33 4.71 2.36 -8.94
C LEU A 33 5.87 3.17 -8.33
N GLU A 34 5.79 4.49 -8.38
CA GLU A 34 6.75 5.37 -7.69
C GLU A 34 6.67 5.18 -6.17
N ALA A 35 5.47 5.11 -5.59
CA ALA A 35 5.29 4.95 -4.16
C ALA A 35 5.71 3.56 -3.66
N LEU A 36 5.39 2.50 -4.40
CA LEU A 36 5.89 1.14 -4.11
C LEU A 36 7.42 1.11 -4.09
N GLY A 37 8.06 1.75 -5.07
CA GLY A 37 9.52 1.82 -5.13
C GLY A 37 10.19 2.70 -4.08
N ALA A 38 9.41 3.52 -3.36
CA ALA A 38 9.89 4.30 -2.22
C ALA A 38 9.80 3.55 -0.88
N THR A 39 9.21 2.36 -0.86
CA THR A 39 9.11 1.52 0.34
C THR A 39 10.42 0.78 0.65
N ALA A 40 10.53 0.24 1.87
CA ALA A 40 11.71 -0.53 2.27
C ALA A 40 11.86 -1.86 1.51
N ASP A 41 10.74 -2.53 1.21
CA ASP A 41 10.67 -3.73 0.37
C ASP A 41 9.44 -3.62 -0.57
N PRO A 42 9.65 -3.22 -1.85
CA PRO A 42 8.57 -3.07 -2.83
C PRO A 42 7.82 -4.37 -3.14
N ASP A 43 8.51 -5.51 -3.13
CA ASP A 43 7.89 -6.82 -3.38
C ASP A 43 6.94 -7.18 -2.22
N LEU A 44 7.37 -6.93 -0.98
CA LEU A 44 6.54 -7.15 0.21
C LEU A 44 5.35 -6.19 0.24
N ALA A 45 5.57 -4.91 -0.09
CA ALA A 45 4.51 -3.91 -0.14
C ALA A 45 3.41 -4.30 -1.15
N LEU A 46 3.80 -4.72 -2.35
CA LEU A 46 2.87 -5.16 -3.39
C LEU A 46 2.10 -6.42 -2.97
N ARG A 47 2.80 -7.42 -2.42
CA ARG A 47 2.16 -8.65 -1.88
C ARG A 47 1.19 -8.34 -0.74
N GLY A 48 1.52 -7.38 0.13
CA GLY A 48 0.63 -6.93 1.20
C GLY A 48 -0.61 -6.23 0.66
N LEU A 49 -0.43 -5.33 -0.33
CA LEU A 49 -1.52 -4.59 -0.95
C LEU A 49 -2.52 -5.53 -1.64
N VAL A 50 -2.04 -6.48 -2.45
CA VAL A 50 -2.90 -7.47 -3.13
C VAL A 50 -3.76 -8.22 -2.11
N ARG A 51 -3.16 -8.68 -1.00
CA ARG A 51 -3.89 -9.41 0.04
C ARG A 51 -5.00 -8.60 0.70
N ILE A 52 -4.81 -7.28 0.88
CA ILE A 52 -5.87 -6.39 1.39
C ILE A 52 -6.98 -6.23 0.35
N VAL A 53 -6.61 -5.92 -0.89
CA VAL A 53 -7.54 -5.67 -2.00
C VAL A 53 -8.40 -6.91 -2.30
N GLU A 54 -7.82 -8.12 -2.22
CA GLU A 54 -8.54 -9.39 -2.38
C GLU A 54 -9.47 -9.71 -1.21
N ALA A 55 -9.16 -9.24 0.01
CA ALA A 55 -9.98 -9.42 1.19
C ALA A 55 -11.15 -8.41 1.29
N GLU A 56 -11.11 -7.31 0.52
CA GLU A 56 -12.17 -6.30 0.47
C GLU A 56 -13.32 -6.68 -0.47
N GLU A 57 -14.51 -6.22 -0.10
CA GLU A 57 -15.66 -6.17 -1.00
C GLU A 57 -15.40 -5.16 -2.14
N GLU A 58 -15.98 -5.38 -3.31
CA GLU A 58 -15.67 -4.61 -4.54
C GLU A 58 -15.81 -3.08 -4.35
N GLY A 59 -16.79 -2.61 -3.59
CA GLY A 59 -16.96 -1.17 -3.31
C GLY A 59 -15.85 -0.59 -2.43
N GLU A 60 -15.45 -1.30 -1.37
CA GLU A 60 -14.39 -0.86 -0.45
C GLU A 60 -13.02 -0.96 -1.12
N ARG A 61 -12.82 -1.97 -1.98
CA ARG A 61 -11.65 -2.10 -2.84
C ARG A 61 -11.44 -0.86 -3.69
N GLN A 62 -12.48 -0.39 -4.38
CA GLN A 62 -12.40 0.79 -5.22
C GLN A 62 -12.05 2.04 -4.39
N VAL A 63 -12.67 2.20 -3.21
CA VAL A 63 -12.33 3.29 -2.28
C VAL A 63 -10.86 3.25 -1.87
N LEU A 64 -10.32 2.08 -1.50
CA LEU A 64 -8.91 1.93 -1.14
C LEU A 64 -7.99 2.32 -2.30
N LEU A 65 -8.24 1.79 -3.50
CA LEU A 65 -7.40 2.04 -4.68
C LEU A 65 -7.43 3.51 -5.11
N ASP A 66 -8.62 4.14 -5.12
CA ASP A 66 -8.76 5.56 -5.40
C ASP A 66 -8.04 6.41 -4.35
N THR A 67 -8.13 6.03 -3.08
CA THR A 67 -7.45 6.74 -1.99
C THR A 67 -5.93 6.60 -2.10
N LEU A 68 -5.41 5.44 -2.54
CA LEU A 68 -3.99 5.26 -2.80
C LEU A 68 -3.49 6.24 -3.86
N VAL A 69 -4.19 6.43 -4.97
CA VAL A 69 -3.71 7.32 -6.04
C VAL A 69 -3.96 8.80 -5.74
N THR A 70 -4.99 9.14 -4.96
CA THR A 70 -5.36 10.53 -4.66
C THR A 70 -4.77 11.12 -3.37
N ALA A 71 -4.54 10.30 -2.32
CA ALA A 71 -4.14 10.78 -1.00
C ALA A 71 -2.70 10.38 -0.64
N LYS A 72 -1.73 11.25 -1.00
CA LYS A 72 -0.29 11.01 -0.76
C LYS A 72 0.06 10.60 0.68
N PRO A 73 -0.41 11.29 1.75
CA PRO A 73 -0.02 10.93 3.12
C PRO A 73 -0.48 9.53 3.51
N LEU A 74 -1.68 9.13 3.11
CA LEU A 74 -2.18 7.78 3.38
C LEU A 74 -1.38 6.75 2.58
N ARG A 75 -1.19 6.98 1.28
CA ARG A 75 -0.43 6.08 0.41
C ARG A 75 0.96 5.80 0.97
N ASP A 76 1.70 6.84 1.32
CA ASP A 76 3.07 6.71 1.83
C ASP A 76 3.10 5.92 3.14
N ARG A 77 2.13 6.13 4.04
CA ARG A 77 2.03 5.38 5.31
C ARG A 77 1.64 3.93 5.10
N LEU A 78 0.58 3.68 4.33
CA LEU A 78 0.09 2.33 4.09
C LEU A 78 1.15 1.50 3.38
N LEU A 79 1.68 1.98 2.25
CA LEU A 79 2.72 1.27 1.51
C LEU A 79 4.01 1.16 2.32
N GLY A 80 4.37 2.19 3.10
CA GLY A 80 5.50 2.15 4.01
C GLY A 80 5.39 1.05 5.08
N VAL A 81 4.21 0.90 5.69
CA VAL A 81 3.93 -0.19 6.65
C VAL A 81 4.01 -1.54 5.96
N LEU A 82 3.39 -1.69 4.79
CA LEU A 82 3.37 -2.96 4.06
C LEU A 82 4.77 -3.37 3.60
N GLY A 83 5.59 -2.43 3.17
CA GLY A 83 6.98 -2.71 2.78
C GLY A 83 7.93 -2.89 3.96
N ALA A 84 7.53 -2.59 5.19
CA ALA A 84 8.38 -2.72 6.38
C ALA A 84 7.99 -3.90 7.29
N SER A 85 6.75 -4.40 7.21
CA SER A 85 6.23 -5.40 8.15
C SER A 85 5.23 -6.35 7.52
N GLU A 86 5.66 -7.59 7.34
CA GLU A 86 4.78 -8.68 6.91
C GLU A 86 3.65 -8.91 7.92
N ALA A 87 3.93 -8.86 9.22
CA ALA A 87 2.94 -9.09 10.26
C ALA A 87 1.80 -8.03 10.25
N LEU A 88 2.13 -6.76 9.94
CA LEU A 88 1.12 -5.72 9.80
C LEU A 88 0.34 -5.87 8.49
N GLY A 89 0.98 -6.27 7.39
CA GLY A 89 0.28 -6.61 6.15
C GLY A 89 -0.70 -7.77 6.34
N ASP A 90 -0.29 -8.81 7.06
CA ASP A 90 -1.13 -9.93 7.48
C ASP A 90 -2.32 -9.49 8.33
N HIS A 91 -2.08 -8.58 9.27
CA HIS A 91 -3.14 -8.03 10.12
C HIS A 91 -4.16 -7.27 9.29
N LEU A 92 -3.72 -6.39 8.39
CA LEU A 92 -4.60 -5.66 7.49
C LEU A 92 -5.34 -6.60 6.53
N ALA A 93 -4.72 -7.67 6.02
CA ALA A 93 -5.45 -8.63 5.19
C ALA A 93 -6.58 -9.35 5.96
N ARG A 94 -6.45 -9.55 7.28
CA ARG A 94 -7.51 -10.12 8.13
C ARG A 94 -8.57 -9.09 8.54
N HIS A 95 -8.18 -7.82 8.60
CA HIS A 95 -9.02 -6.70 9.01
C HIS A 95 -8.85 -5.54 8.02
N PRO A 96 -9.36 -5.67 6.80
CA PRO A 96 -8.96 -4.79 5.71
C PRO A 96 -9.37 -3.34 5.96
N ARG A 97 -10.50 -3.09 6.63
CA ARG A 97 -10.92 -1.73 7.02
C ARG A 97 -9.97 -0.99 7.97
N ASP A 98 -9.04 -1.67 8.64
CA ASP A 98 -8.11 -1.03 9.58
C ASP A 98 -7.12 -0.08 8.87
N TRP A 99 -6.99 -0.15 7.53
CA TRP A 99 -6.22 0.85 6.77
C TRP A 99 -6.76 2.26 6.98
N GLN A 100 -8.07 2.42 7.27
CA GLN A 100 -8.70 3.72 7.49
C GLN A 100 -8.14 4.42 8.74
N ALA A 101 -7.63 3.68 9.73
CA ALA A 101 -6.97 4.26 10.90
C ALA A 101 -5.70 5.05 10.52
N LEU A 102 -5.08 4.74 9.38
CA LEU A 102 -3.91 5.46 8.85
C LEU A 102 -4.26 6.82 8.22
N VAL A 103 -5.56 7.09 7.98
CA VAL A 103 -6.06 8.38 7.50
C VAL A 103 -5.97 9.42 8.61
N THR A 104 -6.28 9.02 9.85
CA THR A 104 -6.43 9.94 10.99
C THR A 104 -5.10 10.35 11.62
N TYR A 105 -4.01 9.63 11.36
CA TYR A 105 -2.74 9.92 12.02
C TYR A 105 -2.04 11.11 11.35
N GLU A 106 -2.11 12.30 11.95
CA GLU A 106 -1.31 13.45 11.54
C GLU A 106 0.06 13.39 12.23
N ALA A 107 1.11 14.00 11.64
CA ALA A 107 2.43 14.04 12.29
C ALA A 107 2.42 14.76 13.66
N VAL A 108 1.35 15.51 13.96
CA VAL A 108 1.06 16.09 15.27
C VAL A 108 0.81 15.03 16.35
N ASP A 109 0.36 13.82 15.97
CA ASP A 109 0.09 12.71 16.89
C ASP A 109 1.36 11.99 17.38
N LEU A 110 2.52 12.28 16.76
CA LEU A 110 3.82 11.78 17.21
C LEU A 110 4.32 12.49 18.48
N HIS A 111 3.74 13.65 18.81
CA HIS A 111 4.05 14.43 20.00
C HIS A 111 2.77 14.74 20.79
N PRO A 112 2.14 13.75 21.43
CA PRO A 112 1.05 14.01 22.36
C PRO A 112 1.65 14.75 23.57
N GLY A 113 1.65 16.09 23.51
CA GLY A 113 2.00 17.02 24.58
C GLY A 113 3.09 16.56 25.55
N VAL A 114 4.35 16.87 25.25
CA VAL A 114 5.29 17.14 26.34
C VAL A 114 4.84 18.47 26.93
N ALA A 115 3.96 18.42 27.93
CA ALA A 115 3.71 19.58 28.76
C ALA A 115 5.03 19.94 29.45
N GLU A 116 5.55 21.15 29.18
CA GLU A 116 6.55 21.79 30.05
C GLU A 116 5.97 22.03 31.45
#